data_AF-A0A939NMJ2-F1
#
_entry.id   AF-A0A939NMJ2-F1
#
_cell.length_a   1.000
_cell.length_b   1.000
_cell.length_c   1.000
_cell.angle_alpha   90.00
_cell.angle_beta   90.00
_cell.angle_gamma   90.00
#
_symmetry.space_group_name_H-M   'P 1'
#
loop_
_entity.id
_entity.type
_entity.pdbx_description
1 polymer ?
#
loop_
_entity_poly.entity_id
_entity_poly.type
_entity_poly.pdbx_seq_one_letter_code
_entity_poly.pdbx_strand_id
1 'polypeptide(L)'
;MFCGINPGLSSAHQGYPFANGSNRFWKVIHQAGFTESQLAPEQWQQLKDNWLRHYRAGGAPDGGGQRAVARRAAQRWRVLQEKILRYQPRAAILGKQAFATAFGVKNAPQGKQALTLKPRCGYCLTPAD
;
A
#
# COMPACT_ATOMS: atom_id res chain seq x y z
N MET A 1 -3.84 0.57 8.76
CA MET A 1 -3.58 -0.17 7.51
C MET A 1 -2.66 0.62 6.59
N PHE A 2 -1.49 0.09 6.26
CA PHE A 2 -0.65 0.52 5.17
C PHE A 2 -0.94 -0.34 3.94
N CYS A 3 -1.09 0.31 2.79
CA CYS A 3 -1.36 -0.35 1.51
C CYS A 3 -0.26 0.00 0.52
N GLY A 4 0.61 -0.97 0.23
CA GLY A 4 1.53 -0.90 -0.90
C GLY A 4 0.81 -1.09 -2.23
N ILE A 5 1.46 -0.70 -3.32
CA ILE A 5 0.89 -0.76 -4.68
C ILE A 5 1.00 -2.16 -5.27
N ASN A 6 2.22 -2.69 -5.28
CA ASN A 6 2.56 -4.02 -5.76
C ASN A 6 3.80 -4.50 -5.00
N PRO A 7 3.97 -5.82 -4.79
CA PRO A 7 5.24 -6.34 -4.32
C PRO A 7 6.32 -6.05 -5.36
N GLY A 8 7.45 -5.47 -4.93
CA GLY A 8 8.67 -5.46 -5.74
C GLY A 8 9.22 -6.88 -5.91
N LEU A 9 10.18 -7.07 -6.81
CA LEU A 9 10.77 -8.40 -7.11
C LEU A 9 11.22 -9.15 -5.84
N SER A 10 11.92 -8.47 -4.93
CA SER A 10 12.37 -9.06 -3.66
C SER A 10 11.20 -9.55 -2.80
N SER A 11 10.12 -8.76 -2.69
CA SER A 11 8.93 -9.17 -1.94
C SER A 11 8.15 -10.30 -2.61
N ALA A 12 8.11 -10.33 -3.94
CA ALA A 12 7.49 -11.40 -4.68
C ALA A 12 8.26 -12.72 -4.50
N HIS A 13 9.59 -12.67 -4.47
CA HIS A 13 10.47 -13.83 -4.29
C HIS A 13 10.49 -14.34 -2.85
N GLN A 14 10.68 -13.44 -1.87
CA GLN A 14 10.84 -13.82 -0.47
C GLN A 14 9.51 -14.11 0.24
N GLY A 15 8.38 -13.68 -0.33
CA GLY A 15 7.05 -13.90 0.27
C GLY A 15 6.68 -12.93 1.39
N TYR A 16 7.58 -11.99 1.72
CA TYR A 16 7.35 -10.97 2.74
C TYR A 16 7.30 -9.57 2.14
N PRO A 17 6.55 -8.66 2.75
CA PRO A 17 6.37 -7.33 2.21
C PRO A 17 7.53 -6.40 2.49
N PHE A 18 7.74 -5.45 1.58
CA PHE A 18 8.80 -4.46 1.67
C PHE A 18 10.19 -5.08 1.93
N ALA A 19 10.47 -6.20 1.27
CA ALA A 19 11.65 -7.05 1.51
C ALA A 19 12.92 -6.62 0.75
N ASN A 20 12.83 -5.56 -0.07
CA ASN A 20 14.02 -4.99 -0.68
C ASN A 20 14.79 -4.20 0.39
N GLY A 21 16.09 -4.46 0.56
CA GLY A 21 16.93 -3.77 1.55
C GLY A 21 17.03 -2.25 1.35
N SER A 22 16.76 -1.73 0.16
CA SER A 22 16.65 -0.28 -0.07
C SER A 22 15.28 0.30 0.30
N ASN A 23 14.28 -0.53 0.55
CA ASN A 23 12.95 -0.10 0.97
C ASN A 23 12.97 0.35 2.43
N ARG A 24 12.58 1.61 2.68
CA ARG A 24 12.65 2.21 4.01
C ARG A 24 11.40 2.01 4.87
N PHE A 25 10.39 1.27 4.40
CA PHE A 25 9.10 1.10 5.08
C PHE A 25 9.27 0.74 6.57
N TRP A 26 10.04 -0.30 6.85
CA TRP A 26 10.23 -0.80 8.22
C TRP A 26 10.92 0.20 9.14
N LYS A 27 11.96 0.88 8.64
CA LYS A 27 12.62 1.98 9.35
C LYS A 27 11.66 3.13 9.63
N VAL A 28 10.90 3.55 8.62
CA VAL A 28 9.96 4.68 8.72
C VAL A 28 8.84 4.41 9.73
N ILE A 29 8.21 3.23 9.70
CA ILE A 29 7.11 2.95 10.63
C ILE A 29 7.58 2.85 12.08
N HIS A 30 8.81 2.35 12.30
CA HIS A 30 9.41 2.32 13.63
C HIS A 30 9.71 3.74 14.13
N GLN A 31 10.38 4.55 13.32
CA GLN A 31 10.70 5.94 13.67
C GLN A 31 9.44 6.80 13.88
N ALA A 32 8.34 6.47 13.20
CA ALA A 32 7.04 7.12 13.38
C ALA A 32 6.24 6.57 14.57
N GLY A 33 6.78 5.60 15.33
CA GLY A 33 6.17 5.07 16.56
C GLY A 33 5.05 4.04 16.34
N PHE A 34 4.94 3.45 15.14
CA PHE A 34 3.95 2.38 14.89
C PHE A 34 4.40 1.03 15.46
N THR A 35 5.70 0.84 15.71
CA THR A 35 6.29 -0.37 16.28
C THR A 35 7.31 -0.02 17.36
N GLU A 36 7.35 -0.84 18.42
CA GLU A 36 8.27 -0.67 19.55
C GLU A 36 9.75 -0.83 19.15
N SER A 37 10.02 -1.65 18.13
CA SER A 37 11.33 -1.84 17.52
C SER A 37 11.24 -1.83 15.99
N GLN A 38 12.38 -1.67 15.30
CA GLN A 38 12.43 -1.85 13.85
C GLN A 38 12.33 -3.34 13.51
N LEU A 39 11.21 -3.73 12.92
CA LEU A 39 10.98 -5.10 12.44
C LEU A 39 11.78 -5.39 11.17
N ALA A 40 12.30 -6.61 11.04
CA ALA A 40 12.76 -7.15 9.78
C ALA A 40 11.56 -7.53 8.87
N PRO A 41 11.71 -7.57 7.53
CA PRO A 41 10.63 -7.96 6.62
C PRO A 41 9.95 -9.29 6.97
N GLU A 42 10.71 -10.28 7.42
CA GLU A 42 10.23 -11.61 7.82
C GLU A 42 9.32 -11.54 9.05
N GLN A 43 9.50 -10.52 9.89
CA GLN A 43 8.73 -10.31 11.12
C GLN A 43 7.40 -9.57 10.87
N TRP A 44 6.98 -9.39 9.61
CA TRP A 44 5.81 -8.59 9.26
C TRP A 44 4.50 -9.00 9.96
N GLN A 45 4.38 -10.26 10.38
CA GLN A 45 3.22 -10.78 11.10
C GLN A 45 3.10 -10.21 12.52
N GLN A 46 4.17 -9.64 13.07
CA GLN A 46 4.16 -8.99 14.39
C GLN A 46 3.46 -7.62 14.37
N LEU A 47 3.22 -7.04 13.19
CA LEU A 47 2.34 -5.89 13.09
C LEU A 47 0.92 -6.30 13.48
N LYS A 48 0.44 -5.76 14.61
CA LYS A 48 -0.90 -6.04 15.15
C LYS A 48 -1.97 -6.06 14.05
N ASP A 49 -2.94 -6.97 14.21
CA ASP A 49 -3.96 -7.24 13.21
C ASP A 49 -4.56 -5.96 12.64
N ASN A 50 -4.50 -5.83 11.30
CA ASN A 50 -5.03 -4.73 10.47
C ASN A 50 -4.07 -3.59 10.08
N TRP A 51 -2.81 -3.60 10.51
CA TRP A 51 -1.86 -2.57 10.03
C TRP A 51 -1.26 -2.88 8.67
N LEU A 52 -1.14 -4.14 8.27
CA LEU A 52 -0.54 -4.49 6.99
C LEU A 52 -1.49 -5.32 6.13
N ARG A 53 -1.94 -4.77 5.00
CA ARG A 53 -2.61 -5.56 3.97
C ARG A 53 -1.85 -5.37 2.67
N HIS A 54 -1.12 -6.42 2.27
CA HIS A 54 -0.65 -6.50 0.90
C HIS A 54 -1.84 -6.78 0.02
N TYR A 55 -2.04 -5.90 -0.95
CA TYR A 55 -2.71 -6.34 -2.15
C TYR A 55 -1.70 -7.15 -2.97
N ARG A 56 -1.63 -8.46 -2.69
CA ARG A 56 -1.15 -9.43 -3.67
C ARG A 56 -2.22 -9.47 -4.73
N ALA A 57 -2.03 -8.64 -5.73
CA ALA A 57 -2.80 -8.82 -6.91
C ALA A 57 -2.24 -10.00 -7.69
N GLY A 58 -3.06 -11.03 -7.83
CA GLY A 58 -2.71 -12.20 -8.62
C GLY A 58 -2.24 -11.83 -10.04
N GLY A 59 -1.40 -12.73 -10.55
CA GLY A 59 -0.91 -12.76 -11.94
C GLY A 59 0.57 -12.45 -12.02
N ALA A 60 1.34 -13.42 -12.50
CA ALA A 60 2.75 -13.33 -12.87
C ALA A 60 2.99 -12.20 -13.91
N PRO A 61 4.26 -11.86 -14.25
CA PRO A 61 4.56 -10.95 -15.35
C PRO A 61 4.15 -11.61 -16.69
N ASP A 62 2.86 -11.70 -16.95
CA ASP A 62 2.33 -12.43 -18.10
C ASP A 62 2.00 -11.41 -19.19
N GLY A 63 2.93 -11.29 -20.15
CA GLY A 63 2.77 -11.10 -21.60
C GLY A 63 1.78 -10.07 -22.18
N GLY A 64 1.11 -9.27 -21.36
CA GLY A 64 0.05 -8.36 -21.79
C GLY A 64 0.53 -6.92 -21.90
N GLY A 65 0.32 -6.30 -23.05
CA GLY A 65 0.62 -4.88 -23.28
C GLY A 65 -0.06 -3.92 -22.27
N GLN A 66 0.30 -2.64 -22.31
CA GLN A 66 -0.04 -1.62 -21.30
C GLN A 66 -1.53 -1.59 -20.88
N ARG A 67 -2.46 -1.90 -21.79
CA ARG A 67 -3.91 -1.99 -21.49
C ARG A 67 -4.26 -3.08 -20.47
N ALA A 68 -3.62 -4.25 -20.54
CA ALA A 68 -3.86 -5.35 -19.59
C ALA A 68 -3.31 -5.00 -18.20
N VAL A 69 -2.19 -4.28 -18.13
CA VAL A 69 -1.63 -3.75 -16.88
C VAL A 69 -2.58 -2.74 -16.24
N ALA A 70 -3.09 -1.78 -17.02
CA ALA A 70 -4.03 -0.77 -16.54
C ALA A 70 -5.34 -1.38 -16.00
N ARG A 71 -5.93 -2.36 -16.71
CA ARG A 71 -7.14 -3.06 -16.25
C ARG A 71 -6.91 -3.81 -14.94
N ARG A 72 -5.78 -4.52 -14.83
CA ARG A 72 -5.40 -5.22 -13.58
C ARG A 72 -5.23 -4.21 -12.44
N ALA A 73 -4.59 -3.07 -12.67
CA ALA A 73 -4.47 -2.01 -11.68
C ALA A 73 -5.83 -1.47 -11.21
N ALA A 74 -6.74 -1.18 -12.15
CA ALA A 74 -8.09 -0.71 -11.83
C ALA A 74 -8.88 -1.71 -10.98
N GLN A 75 -8.84 -3.00 -11.33
CA GLN A 75 -9.51 -4.05 -10.55
C GLN A 75 -8.95 -4.15 -9.12
N ARG A 76 -7.63 -4.01 -8.95
CA ARG A 76 -6.96 -4.03 -7.63
C ARG A 76 -7.47 -2.90 -6.75
N TRP A 77 -7.62 -1.71 -7.31
CA TRP A 77 -8.15 -0.54 -6.60
C TRP A 77 -9.60 -0.69 -6.20
N ARG A 78 -10.44 -1.25 -7.07
CA ARG A 78 -11.83 -1.55 -6.71
C ARG A 78 -11.90 -2.47 -5.49
N VAL A 79 -11.15 -3.56 -5.49
CA VAL A 79 -11.13 -4.50 -4.35
C VAL A 79 -10.56 -3.83 -3.09
N LEU A 80 -9.58 -2.93 -3.20
CA LEU A 80 -9.08 -2.13 -2.08
C LEU A 80 -10.17 -1.22 -1.49
N GLN A 81 -10.87 -0.48 -2.35
CA GLN A 81 -11.97 0.40 -1.95
C GLN A 81 -13.08 -0.41 -1.25
N GLU A 82 -13.46 -1.57 -1.78
CA GLU A 82 -14.45 -2.47 -1.16
C GLU A 82 -14.03 -2.90 0.25
N LYS A 83 -12.75 -3.28 0.46
CA LYS A 83 -12.26 -3.63 1.81
C LYS A 83 -12.19 -2.41 2.74
N ILE A 84 -11.78 -1.25 2.25
CA ILE A 84 -11.77 -0.02 3.05
C ILE A 84 -13.20 0.33 3.48
N LEU A 85 -14.18 0.23 2.58
CA LEU A 85 -15.58 0.49 2.88
C LEU A 85 -16.16 -0.51 3.89
N ARG A 86 -15.79 -1.79 3.79
CA ARG A 86 -16.25 -2.86 4.68
C ARG A 86 -15.65 -2.77 6.08
N TYR A 87 -14.33 -2.62 6.18
CA TYR A 87 -13.61 -2.70 7.45
C TYR A 87 -13.34 -1.34 8.10
N GLN A 88 -13.53 -0.24 7.36
CA GLN A 88 -13.34 1.15 7.81
C GLN A 88 -12.01 1.41 8.57
N PRO A 89 -10.86 0.92 8.06
CA PRO A 89 -9.59 1.13 8.75
C PRO A 89 -9.13 2.59 8.63
N ARG A 90 -8.31 3.04 9.60
CA ARG A 90 -7.38 4.13 9.34
C ARG A 90 -6.36 3.65 8.31
N ALA A 91 -6.23 4.35 7.18
CA ALA A 91 -5.50 3.85 6.01
C ALA A 91 -4.41 4.82 5.53
N ALA A 92 -3.28 4.26 5.10
CA ALA A 92 -2.21 4.97 4.41
C ALA A 92 -1.91 4.26 3.10
N ILE A 93 -1.99 4.97 1.98
CA ILE A 93 -1.65 4.43 0.66
C ILE A 93 -0.20 4.83 0.38
N LEU A 94 0.66 3.85 0.14
CA LEU A 94 2.09 4.07 -0.04
C LEU A 94 2.40 4.25 -1.53
N GLY A 95 2.33 5.49 -1.98
CA GLY A 95 2.74 5.91 -3.32
C GLY A 95 1.78 6.90 -3.97
N LYS A 96 2.28 8.12 -4.19
CA LYS A 96 1.52 9.26 -4.72
C LYS A 96 0.87 8.98 -6.07
N GLN A 97 1.61 8.40 -7.02
CA GLN A 97 1.09 8.15 -8.37
C GLN A 97 -0.02 7.09 -8.38
N ALA A 98 0.12 6.05 -7.57
CA ALA A 98 -0.91 5.04 -7.43
C ALA A 98 -2.17 5.60 -6.79
N PHE A 99 -2.03 6.41 -5.74
CA PHE A 99 -3.16 7.13 -5.15
C PHE A 99 -3.85 8.03 -6.19
N ALA A 100 -3.09 8.88 -6.88
CA ALA A 100 -3.60 9.77 -7.92
C ALA A 100 -4.39 8.99 -9.00
N THR A 101 -3.85 7.86 -9.44
CA THR A 101 -4.48 6.99 -10.44
C THR A 101 -5.73 6.30 -9.90
N ALA A 102 -5.68 5.78 -8.67
CA ALA A 102 -6.78 5.06 -8.03
C ALA A 102 -8.00 5.96 -7.77
N PHE A 103 -7.75 7.22 -7.43
CA PHE A 103 -8.78 8.16 -7.01
C PHE A 103 -9.07 9.26 -8.03
N GLY A 104 -8.43 9.21 -9.21
CA GLY A 104 -8.62 10.23 -10.26
C GLY A 104 -8.17 11.63 -9.85
N VAL A 105 -7.25 11.74 -8.89
CA VAL A 105 -6.78 13.02 -8.34
C VAL A 105 -5.50 13.43 -9.04
N LYS A 106 -5.47 14.62 -9.64
CA LYS A 106 -4.23 15.21 -10.18
C LYS A 106 -3.43 15.86 -9.03
N ASN A 107 -2.10 15.72 -9.06
CA ASN A 107 -1.19 16.40 -8.15
C ASN A 107 -1.49 16.23 -6.64
N ALA A 108 -1.93 15.05 -6.22
CA ALA A 108 -2.24 14.80 -4.81
C ALA A 108 -1.06 15.20 -3.89
N PRO A 109 -1.25 16.09 -2.90
CA PRO A 109 -0.20 16.46 -1.97
C PRO A 109 0.20 15.25 -1.12
N GLN A 110 1.41 15.26 -0.55
CA GLN A 110 1.75 14.28 0.49
C GLN A 110 0.94 14.56 1.76
N GLY A 111 0.81 13.55 2.63
CA GLY A 111 0.08 13.67 3.90
C GLY A 111 -1.42 13.37 3.78
N LYS A 112 -2.18 13.89 4.76
CA LYS A 112 -3.62 13.62 4.92
C LYS A 112 -4.42 14.21 3.75
N GLN A 113 -5.22 13.38 3.10
CA GLN A 113 -6.09 13.81 2.00
C GLN A 113 -7.47 14.21 2.51
N ALA A 114 -8.08 15.22 1.86
CA ALA A 114 -9.46 15.63 2.09
C ALA A 114 -10.48 14.62 1.52
N LEU A 115 -10.06 13.86 0.51
CA LEU A 115 -10.86 12.78 -0.06
C LEU A 115 -11.11 11.71 1.01
N THR A 116 -12.38 11.39 1.25
CA THR A 116 -12.79 10.32 2.16
C THR A 116 -13.75 9.39 1.43
N LEU A 117 -13.55 8.07 1.57
CA LEU A 117 -14.58 7.10 1.15
C LEU A 117 -15.72 7.02 2.18
N LYS A 118 -15.41 7.30 3.46
CA LYS A 118 -16.30 7.47 4.63
C LYS A 118 -15.58 8.31 5.69
N PRO A 119 -16.27 8.89 6.69
CA PRO A 119 -15.69 9.84 7.66
C PRO A 119 -14.42 9.37 8.41
N ARG A 120 -14.25 8.05 8.59
CA ARG A 120 -13.07 7.46 9.27
C ARG A 120 -11.93 7.03 8.33
N CYS A 121 -12.09 7.18 7.02
CA CYS A 121 -11.11 6.79 6.01
C CYS A 121 -10.26 8.01 5.60
N GLY A 122 -9.38 8.49 6.49
CA GLY A 122 -8.38 9.49 6.13
C GLY A 122 -7.17 8.81 5.50
N TYR A 123 -6.81 9.18 4.27
CA TYR A 123 -5.61 8.68 3.61
C TYR A 123 -4.39 9.46 4.05
N CYS A 124 -3.36 8.79 4.58
CA CYS A 124 -2.05 9.40 4.74
C CYS A 124 -1.12 8.88 3.63
N LEU A 125 -0.60 9.79 2.81
CA LEU A 125 0.53 9.54 1.92
C LEU A 125 1.82 9.86 2.70
N THR A 126 2.68 8.86 2.93
CA THR A 126 4.04 9.10 3.43
C THR A 126 5.07 8.75 2.35
N PRO A 127 6.23 9.44 2.37
CA PRO A 127 6.98 9.78 1.18
C PRO A 127 7.73 8.58 0.59
N ALA A 128 7.81 8.56 -0.74
CA ALA A 128 9.01 8.08 -1.39
C ALA A 128 9.98 9.26 -1.37
N ASP A 129 10.88 9.25 -0.40
CA ASP A 129 12.22 9.80 -0.59
C ASP A 129 13.17 8.60 -0.68
#